data_AF-A0A1M6RPD1-F1
#
_entry.id   AF-A0A1M6RPD1-F1
#
_cell.length_a   1.000
_cell.length_b   1.000
_cell.length_c   1.000
_cell.angle_alpha   90.00
_cell.angle_beta   90.00
_cell.angle_gamma   90.00
#
_symmetry.space_group_name_H-M   'P 1'
#
loop_
_entity.id
_entity.type
_entity.pdbx_description
1 polymer ?
#
loop_
_entity_poly.entity_id
_entity_poly.type
_entity_poly.pdbx_seq_one_letter_code
_entity_poly.pdbx_strand_id
1 'polypeptide(L)' 'MPYDLKDGEIAITLGKEKPDIWTDFRINDSLFFGDGLAQALIDAGHSKKFKFKKCRIIRPN' A
#
# COMPACT_ATOMS: atom_id res chain seq x y z
N MET A 1 -3.62 11.78 -15.63
CA MET A 1 -2.92 11.86 -14.32
C MET A 1 -1.63 12.64 -14.56
N PRO A 2 -1.39 13.82 -13.96
CA PRO A 2 -0.33 14.72 -14.41
C PRO A 2 0.89 14.61 -13.48
N TYR A 3 1.58 13.48 -13.52
CA TYR A 3 2.92 13.37 -12.95
C TYR A 3 3.78 12.63 -13.96
N ASP A 4 4.79 13.31 -14.51
CA ASP A 4 5.78 12.70 -15.38
C ASP A 4 6.58 11.70 -14.57
N LEU A 5 6.68 10.47 -15.07
CA LEU A 5 7.51 9.42 -14.47
C LEU A 5 8.97 9.86 -14.48
N LYS A 6 9.69 9.62 -13.37
CA LYS A 6 11.10 10.02 -13.20
C LYS A 6 12.01 8.84 -12.94
N ASP A 7 13.27 8.97 -13.35
CA ASP A 7 14.31 8.01 -13.01
C ASP A 7 14.42 7.85 -11.49
N GLY A 8 14.49 6.59 -11.04
CA GLY A 8 14.49 6.23 -9.62
C GLY A 8 13.12 5.98 -9.02
N GLU A 9 12.03 6.19 -9.76
CA GLU A 9 10.70 5.75 -9.34
C GLU A 9 10.54 4.23 -9.48
N ILE A 10 9.95 3.61 -8.47
CA ILE A 10 9.71 2.17 -8.43
C ILE A 10 8.27 1.91 -8.86
N ALA A 11 8.10 1.26 -10.02
CA ALA A 11 6.80 0.78 -10.47
C ALA A 11 6.51 -0.59 -9.86
N ILE A 12 5.28 -0.78 -9.38
CA ILE A 12 4.81 -2.08 -8.86
C ILE A 12 3.96 -2.74 -9.94
N THR A 13 4.45 -3.85 -10.47
CA THR A 13 3.69 -4.66 -11.42
C THR A 13 2.72 -5.58 -10.67
N LEU A 14 1.43 -5.49 -11.00
CA LEU A 14 0.42 -6.41 -10.52
C LEU A 14 0.62 -7.78 -11.20
N GLY A 15 1.42 -8.65 -10.59
CA GLY A 15 1.63 -10.02 -11.04
C GLY A 15 0.38 -10.90 -10.82
N LYS A 16 0.53 -12.22 -11.04
CA LYS A 16 -0.54 -13.20 -10.75
C LYS A 16 -0.80 -13.38 -9.25
N GLU A 17 0.15 -12.99 -8.42
CA GLU A 17 0.03 -13.06 -6.97
C GLU A 17 -0.58 -11.76 -6.42
N LYS A 18 -1.16 -11.84 -5.22
CA LYS A 18 -1.67 -10.64 -4.54
C LYS A 18 -0.46 -9.71 -4.27
N PRO A 19 -0.46 -8.49 -4.83
CA PRO A 19 0.66 -7.57 -4.64
C PRO A 19 0.73 -7.13 -3.17
N ASP A 20 1.94 -6.85 -2.68
CA ASP A 20 2.14 -6.29 -1.35
C ASP A 20 1.65 -4.83 -1.24
N ILE A 21 1.45 -4.15 -2.37
CA ILE A 21 0.85 -2.82 -2.41
C ILE A 21 -0.26 -2.82 -3.44
N TRP A 22 -1.46 -2.38 -3.05
CA TRP A 22 -2.57 -2.20 -3.98
C TRP A 22 -3.48 -1.05 -3.57
N THR A 23 -4.29 -0.58 -4.51
CA THR A 23 -5.38 0.36 -4.27
C THR A 23 -6.71 -0.35 -4.44
N ASP A 24 -7.72 -0.01 -3.65
CA ASP A 24 -9.09 -0.53 -3.80
C ASP A 24 -10.04 0.63 -4.10
N PHE A 25 -10.73 0.59 -5.23
CA PHE A 25 -11.65 1.65 -5.65
C PHE A 25 -12.85 1.82 -4.71
N ARG A 26 -13.17 0.82 -3.87
CA ARG A 26 -14.25 0.92 -2.87
C ARG A 26 -13.84 1.76 -1.67
N ILE A 27 -12.53 1.97 -1.48
CA ILE A 27 -11.97 2.75 -0.39
C ILE A 27 -11.12 3.84 -1.05
N ASN A 28 -11.79 4.93 -1.43
CA ASN A 28 -11.17 6.05 -2.15
C ASN A 28 -9.88 6.53 -1.48
N ASP A 29 -8.90 6.85 -2.33
CA ASP A 29 -7.59 7.42 -1.98
C ASP A 29 -6.76 6.60 -0.96
N SER A 30 -7.04 5.30 -0.85
CA SER A 30 -6.34 4.42 0.09
C SER A 30 -5.37 3.48 -0.63
N LEU A 31 -4.12 3.51 -0.16
CA LEU A 31 -3.07 2.57 -0.52
C LEU A 31 -2.96 1.51 0.58
N PHE A 32 -3.12 0.26 0.20
CA PHE A 32 -3.01 -0.89 1.09
C PHE A 32 -1.61 -1.49 0.99
N PHE A 33 -1.15 -2.01 2.12
CA PHE A 33 0.12 -2.68 2.25
C PHE A 33 -0.12 -4.07 2.84
N GLY A 34 0.57 -5.08 2.35
CA GLY A 34 0.67 -6.39 2.99
C GLY A 34 1.37 -6.26 4.35
N ASP A 35 1.02 -7.14 5.30
CA ASP A 35 1.50 -7.06 6.68
C ASP A 35 3.04 -7.11 6.76
N GLY A 36 3.69 -7.95 5.94
CA GLY A 36 5.16 -8.07 5.92
C GLY A 36 5.84 -6.78 5.47
N LEU A 37 5.35 -6.16 4.39
CA LEU A 37 5.89 -4.90 3.90
C LEU A 37 5.60 -3.74 4.86
N ALA A 38 4.41 -3.70 5.45
CA ALA A 38 4.07 -2.71 6.47
C ALA A 38 5.02 -2.81 7.68
N GLN A 39 5.29 -4.03 8.15
CA GLN A 39 6.22 -4.25 9.27
C GLN A 39 7.64 -3.83 8.91
N ALA A 40 8.14 -4.20 7.73
CA ALA A 40 9.47 -3.79 7.26
C ALA A 40 9.62 -2.25 7.19
N LEU A 41 8.59 -1.54 6.73
CA LEU A 41 8.59 -0.06 6.69
C LEU A 41 8.52 0.56 8.08
N ILE A 42 7.83 -0.07 9.02
CA ILE A 42 7.80 0.35 10.43
C ILE A 42 9.18 0.16 11.06
N ASP A 43 9.80 -1.00 10.86
CA ASP A 43 11.12 -1.36 11.40
C ASP A 43 12.23 -0.47 10.83
N ALA A 44 12.10 -0.07 9.56
CA ALA A 44 12.97 0.93 8.92
C ALA A 44 12.73 2.38 9.41
N GLY A 45 11.80 2.61 10.34
CA GLY A 45 11.52 3.93 10.92
C GLY A 45 10.62 4.84 10.08
N HIS A 46 9.98 4.32 9.03
CA HIS A 46 9.11 5.11 8.13
C HIS A 46 7.65 5.20 8.59
N SER A 47 7.30 4.65 9.75
CA SER A 47 5.95 4.63 10.32
C SER A 47 5.29 6.03 10.39
N LYS A 48 6.06 7.07 10.75
CA LYS A 48 5.56 8.46 10.83
C LYS A 48 5.18 9.06 9.47
N LYS A 49 5.88 8.67 8.40
CA LYS A 49 5.66 9.22 7.04
C LYS A 49 4.39 8.63 6.42
N PHE A 50 4.16 7.33 6.60
CA PHE A 50 3.05 6.62 5.98
C PHE A 50 1.78 6.55 6.84
N LYS A 51 1.87 6.78 8.17
CA LYS A 51 0.70 6.76 9.08
C LYS A 51 -0.17 5.51 8.92
N PHE A 52 0.46 4.32 8.88
CA PHE A 52 -0.24 3.06 8.67
C PHE A 52 -1.43 2.89 9.64
N LYS A 53 -2.61 2.56 9.11
CA LYS A 53 -3.81 2.23 9.89
C LYS A 53 -4.22 0.80 9.60
N LYS A 54 -4.56 0.05 10.65
CA LYS A 54 -5.02 -1.33 10.51
C LYS A 54 -6.40 -1.35 9.83
N CYS A 55 -6.49 -1.98 8.66
CA CYS A 55 -7.76 -2.20 7.98
C CYS A 55 -8.41 -3.49 8.51
N ARG A 56 -9.64 -3.40 9.02
CA ARG A 56 -10.42 -4.55 9.51
C ARG A 56 -11.62 -4.76 8.59
N ILE A 57 -11.69 -5.93 7.96
CA ILE A 57 -12.87 -6.34 7.18
C ILE A 57 -13.93 -6.82 8.17
N ILE A 58 -15.09 -6.15 8.20
CA ILE A 58 -16.25 -6.56 8.98
C ILE A 58 -17.20 -7.27 8.01
N ARG A 59 -17.51 -8.54 8.25
CA ARG A 59 -18.55 -9.26 7.51
C ARG A 59 -19.86 -9.15 8.29
N PRO A 60 -20.93 -8.57 7.72
CA PRO A 60 -22.25 -8.66 8.34
C PRO A 60 -22.72 -10.12 8.28
N ASN A 61 -23.24 -10.63 9.40
CA ASN A 61 -23.92 -11.93 9.48
C ASN A 61 -25.25 -11.89 8.73
#